data_AF-A0A841H3T4-F1
#
_entry.id   AF-A0A841H3T4-F1
#
_cell.length_a   1.000
_cell.length_b   1.000
_cell.length_c   1.000
_cell.angle_alpha   90.00
_cell.angle_beta   90.00
_cell.angle_gamma   90.00
#
_symmetry.space_group_name_H-M   'P 1'
#
loop_
_entity.id
_entity.type
_entity.pdbx_description
1 polymer ?
#
loop_
_entity_poly.entity_id
_entity_poly.type
_entity_poly.pdbx_seq_one_letter_code
_entity_poly.pdbx_strand_id
1 'polypeptide(L)'
;MEIQERDWKVLRDLKQIALDRFCAQVLDECTRIIQNERLGAHDRYRRVYEITRERDRKLADTFDGLRRSNAFFALMAIRHQGLLTQDEFDRFSPELRDRIDGALSL
;
A
#
# COMPACT_ATOMS: atom_id res chain seq x y z
N MET A 1 -9.91 14.27 -7.35
CA MET A 1 -11.14 13.94 -6.61
C MET A 1 -10.91 14.25 -5.15
N GLU A 2 -11.76 15.06 -4.55
CA GLU A 2 -11.61 15.45 -3.15
C GLU A 2 -12.40 14.50 -2.23
N ILE A 3 -11.83 14.20 -1.06
CA ILE A 3 -12.50 13.41 -0.02
C ILE A 3 -12.99 14.33 1.10
N GLN A 4 -13.98 13.87 1.87
CA GLN A 4 -14.51 14.62 3.00
C GLN A 4 -13.45 14.80 4.10
N GLU A 5 -13.58 15.86 4.91
CA GLU A 5 -12.61 16.16 5.98
C GLU A 5 -12.53 15.02 7.01
N ARG A 6 -13.66 14.35 7.29
CA ARG A 6 -13.69 13.18 8.18
C ARG A 6 -12.82 12.03 7.65
N ASP A 7 -12.95 11.72 6.37
CA ASP A 7 -12.22 10.63 5.72
C ASP A 7 -10.73 10.97 5.61
N TRP A 8 -10.43 12.25 5.36
CA TRP A 8 -9.05 12.73 5.36
C TRP A 8 -8.36 12.52 6.72
N LYS A 9 -9.06 12.77 7.83
CA LYS A 9 -8.54 12.50 9.17
C LYS A 9 -8.27 11.00 9.38
N VAL A 10 -9.23 10.15 9.03
CA VAL A 10 -9.06 8.68 9.12
C VAL A 10 -7.86 8.20 8.31
N LEU A 11 -7.69 8.68 7.08
CA LEU A 11 -6.54 8.30 6.23
C LEU A 11 -5.21 8.73 6.84
N ARG A 12 -5.12 9.92 7.42
CA ARG A 12 -3.89 10.37 8.09
C ARG A 12 -3.54 9.49 9.28
N ASP A 13 -4.54 9.12 10.08
CA ASP A 13 -4.34 8.26 11.25
C ASP A 13 -3.87 6.85 10.85
N LEU A 14 -4.41 6.32 9.74
CA LEU A 14 -4.07 4.99 9.23
C LEU A 14 -2.80 4.96 8.36
N LYS A 15 -2.28 6.13 7.93
CA LYS A 15 -1.15 6.22 7.00
C LYS A 15 0.06 5.43 7.49
N GLN A 16 0.47 5.66 8.74
CA GLN A 16 1.67 5.02 9.28
C GLN A 16 1.49 3.51 9.42
N ILE A 17 0.30 3.06 9.86
CA ILE A 17 -0.03 1.64 9.98
C ILE A 17 0.03 0.95 8.62
N ALA A 18 -0.56 1.56 7.59
CA ALA A 18 -0.53 1.03 6.23
C ALA A 18 0.90 1.00 5.66
N LEU A 19 1.71 2.03 5.94
CA LEU A 19 3.11 2.08 5.52
C LEU A 19 3.94 0.96 6.18
N ASP A 20 3.80 0.77 7.49
CA ASP A 20 4.52 -0.27 8.22
C ASP A 20 4.16 -1.67 7.69
N ARG A 21 2.88 -1.91 7.40
CA ARG A 21 2.41 -3.17 6.80
C ARG A 21 2.92 -3.37 5.38
N PHE A 22 2.99 -2.31 4.58
CA PHE A 22 3.58 -2.39 3.24
C PHE A 22 5.05 -2.81 3.33
N CYS A 23 5.82 -2.15 4.21
CA CYS A 23 7.22 -2.50 4.43
C CYS A 23 7.37 -3.95 4.91
N ALA A 24 6.52 -4.42 5.84
CA ALA A 24 6.53 -5.81 6.29
C ALA A 24 6.26 -6.80 5.13
N GLN A 25 5.27 -6.54 4.28
CA GLN A 25 4.99 -7.37 3.09
C GLN A 25 6.21 -7.45 2.14
N VAL A 26 6.90 -6.33 1.92
CA VAL A 26 8.11 -6.28 1.08
C VAL A 26 9.24 -7.09 1.72
N LEU A 27 9.45 -6.97 3.03
CA LEU A 27 10.47 -7.72 3.76
C LEU A 27 10.20 -9.23 3.73
N ASP A 28 8.95 -9.65 3.86
CA ASP A 28 8.54 -11.06 3.73
C ASP A 28 8.80 -11.59 2.31
N GLU A 29 8.51 -10.77 1.29
CA GLU A 29 8.78 -11.11 -0.10
C GLU A 29 10.28 -11.29 -0.37
N CYS A 30 11.11 -10.34 0.11
CA CYS A 30 12.56 -10.44 0.06
C CYS A 30 13.08 -11.69 0.79
N THR A 31 12.54 -12.00 1.97
CA THR A 31 12.92 -13.17 2.76
C THR A 31 12.68 -14.47 1.99
N ARG A 32 11.53 -14.60 1.31
CA ARG A 32 11.25 -15.77 0.45
C ARG A 32 12.26 -15.94 -0.69
N ILE A 33 12.71 -14.83 -1.29
CA ILE A 33 13.74 -14.87 -2.34
C ILE A 33 15.10 -15.25 -1.74
N ILE A 34 15.47 -14.65 -0.61
CA ILE A 34 16.73 -14.91 0.09
C ILE A 34 16.80 -16.37 0.53
N GLN A 35 15.71 -16.97 0.98
CA GLN A 35 15.68 -18.37 1.44
C GLN A 35 15.54 -19.40 0.31
N ASN A 36 15.42 -18.98 -0.95
CA ASN A 36 15.26 -19.91 -2.06
C ASN A 36 16.59 -20.56 -2.48
N GLU A 37 16.92 -21.68 -1.85
CA GLU A 37 18.16 -22.45 -2.08
C GLU A 37 18.28 -23.05 -3.50
N ARG A 38 17.20 -23.04 -4.30
CA ARG A 38 17.27 -23.47 -5.71
C ARG A 38 17.97 -22.45 -6.61
N LEU A 39 18.22 -21.24 -6.11
CA LEU A 39 18.87 -20.15 -6.84
C LEU A 39 20.30 -19.94 -6.34
N GLY A 40 21.20 -19.57 -7.24
CA GLY A 40 22.54 -19.11 -6.86
C GLY A 40 22.47 -17.82 -6.03
N ALA A 41 23.52 -17.56 -5.23
CA ALA A 41 23.59 -16.37 -4.38
C ALA A 41 23.45 -15.06 -5.17
N HIS A 42 24.10 -14.97 -6.34
CA HIS A 42 23.99 -13.81 -7.23
C HIS A 42 22.55 -13.61 -7.75
N ASP A 43 21.84 -14.68 -8.11
CA ASP A 43 20.47 -14.58 -8.62
C ASP A 43 19.49 -14.15 -7.52
N ARG A 44 19.66 -14.65 -6.30
CA ARG A 44 18.89 -14.18 -5.13
C ARG A 44 19.13 -12.69 -4.90
N TYR A 45 20.38 -12.26 -4.87
CA TYR A 45 20.74 -10.84 -4.71
C TYR A 45 20.10 -9.97 -5.79
N ARG A 46 20.21 -10.36 -7.06
CA ARG A 46 19.64 -9.61 -8.18
C ARG A 46 18.12 -9.49 -8.08
N ARG A 47 17.43 -10.58 -7.74
CA ARG A 47 15.95 -10.57 -7.59
C ARG A 47 15.49 -9.69 -6.41
N VAL A 48 16.20 -9.73 -5.28
CA VAL A 48 15.92 -8.83 -4.15
C VAL A 48 16.09 -7.37 -4.57
N TYR A 49 17.14 -7.04 -5.31
CA TYR A 49 17.35 -5.69 -5.81
C TYR A 49 16.23 -5.23 -6.75
N GLU A 50 15.87 -6.05 -7.73
CA GLU A 50 14.81 -5.75 -8.71
C GLU A 50 13.46 -5.50 -8.02
N ILE A 51 13.08 -6.38 -7.09
CA ILE A 51 11.80 -6.25 -6.39
C ILE A 51 11.79 -5.05 -5.44
N THR A 52 12.89 -4.80 -4.72
CA THR A 52 12.97 -3.65 -3.81
C THR A 52 12.79 -2.34 -4.59
N ARG A 53 13.38 -2.22 -5.78
CA ARG A 53 13.20 -1.04 -6.64
C ARG A 53 11.78 -0.85 -7.14
N GLU A 54 11.09 -1.95 -7.47
CA GLU A 54 9.69 -1.88 -7.88
C GLU A 54 8.80 -1.44 -6.71
N ARG A 55 9.02 -2.02 -5.52
CA ARG A 55 8.25 -1.73 -4.31
C ARG A 55 8.51 -0.32 -3.79
N ASP A 56 9.73 0.18 -3.88
CA ASP A 56 10.11 1.55 -3.53
C ASP A 56 9.32 2.57 -4.37
N ARG A 57 9.17 2.34 -5.68
CA ARG A 57 8.32 3.18 -6.53
C ARG A 57 6.86 3.18 -6.06
N LYS A 58 6.31 2.01 -5.76
CA LYS A 58 4.92 1.89 -5.25
C LYS A 58 4.75 2.57 -3.89
N LEU A 59 5.77 2.48 -3.02
CA LEU A 59 5.79 3.15 -1.73
C LEU A 59 5.72 4.66 -1.92
N ALA A 60 6.59 5.22 -2.77
CA ALA A 60 6.60 6.64 -3.08
C ALA A 60 5.26 7.11 -3.67
N ASP A 61 4.75 6.40 -4.68
CA ASP A 61 3.48 6.74 -5.34
C ASP A 61 2.28 6.71 -4.38
N THR A 62 2.33 5.87 -3.34
CA THR A 62 1.23 5.68 -2.39
C THR A 62 1.33 6.62 -1.18
N PHE A 63 2.53 6.82 -0.62
CA PHE A 63 2.72 7.42 0.70
C PHE A 63 3.45 8.76 0.68
N ASP A 64 4.25 9.05 -0.36
CA ASP A 64 4.99 10.30 -0.44
C ASP A 64 4.08 11.45 -0.85
N GLY A 65 4.30 12.60 -0.22
CA GLY A 65 3.54 13.81 -0.55
C GLY A 65 2.02 13.66 -0.37
N LEU A 66 1.56 12.82 0.56
CA LEU A 66 0.14 12.65 0.86
C LEU A 66 -0.51 14.00 1.21
N ARG A 67 -1.50 14.38 0.41
CA ARG A 67 -2.28 15.63 0.51
C ARG A 67 -3.75 15.31 0.28
N ARG A 68 -4.66 16.18 0.72
CA ARG A 68 -6.10 15.94 0.54
C ARG A 68 -6.51 15.75 -0.92
N SER A 69 -5.85 16.44 -1.86
CA SER A 69 -6.15 16.37 -3.30
C SER A 69 -5.77 15.03 -3.95
N ASN A 70 -4.80 14.29 -3.40
CA ASN A 70 -4.39 12.96 -3.88
C ASN A 70 -4.85 11.82 -2.95
N ALA A 71 -5.50 12.14 -1.82
CA ALA A 71 -5.93 11.19 -0.80
C ALA A 71 -6.82 10.05 -1.33
N PHE A 72 -7.67 10.33 -2.32
CA PHE A 72 -8.48 9.28 -2.95
C PHE A 72 -7.59 8.21 -3.60
N PHE A 73 -6.61 8.63 -4.40
CA PHE A 73 -5.73 7.69 -5.11
C PHE A 73 -4.81 6.95 -4.15
N ALA A 74 -4.34 7.63 -3.10
CA ALA A 74 -3.57 7.00 -2.03
C ALA A 74 -4.41 5.92 -1.31
N LEU A 75 -5.66 6.22 -0.93
CA LEU A 75 -6.55 5.23 -0.30
C LEU A 75 -6.86 4.06 -1.24
N MET A 76 -7.07 4.33 -2.53
CA MET A 76 -7.31 3.29 -3.53
C MET A 76 -6.10 2.35 -3.65
N ALA A 77 -4.88 2.89 -3.69
CA ALA A 77 -3.65 2.10 -3.70
C ALA A 77 -3.50 1.29 -2.39
N ILE A 78 -3.73 1.92 -1.23
CA ILE A 78 -3.72 1.26 0.09
C ILE A 78 -4.71 0.09 0.15
N ARG A 79 -5.92 0.25 -0.38
CA ARG A 79 -6.96 -0.79 -0.44
C ARG A 79 -6.57 -1.91 -1.40
N HIS A 80 -6.10 -1.59 -2.60
CA HIS A 80 -5.66 -2.56 -3.60
C HIS A 80 -4.50 -3.44 -3.09
N GLN A 81 -3.58 -2.86 -2.31
CA GLN A 81 -2.45 -3.60 -1.71
C GLN A 81 -2.86 -4.39 -0.44
N GLY A 82 -4.13 -4.32 -0.01
CA GLY A 82 -4.62 -5.05 1.18
C GLY A 82 -3.98 -4.58 2.49
N LEU A 83 -3.62 -3.30 2.60
CA LEU A 83 -2.85 -2.77 3.74
C LEU A 83 -3.71 -2.38 4.95
N LEU A 84 -5.04 -2.38 4.79
CA LEU A 84 -6.00 -2.12 5.86
C LEU A 84 -6.82 -3.37 6.14
N THR A 85 -7.14 -3.58 7.41
CA THR A 85 -8.16 -4.55 7.80
C THR A 85 -9.54 -4.06 7.36
N GLN A 86 -10.53 -4.95 7.37
CA GLN A 86 -11.90 -4.55 7.07
C GLN A 86 -12.41 -3.53 8.10
N ASP A 87 -12.18 -3.73 9.40
CA ASP A 87 -12.59 -2.80 10.46
C ASP A 87 -11.96 -1.40 10.30
N GLU A 88 -10.70 -1.33 9.87
CA GLU A 88 -10.03 -0.05 9.61
C GLU A 88 -10.60 0.64 8.37
N PHE A 89 -10.89 -0.13 7.31
CA PHE A 89 -11.55 0.38 6.12
C PHE A 89 -12.98 0.85 6.44
N ASP A 90 -13.67 0.18 7.36
CA ASP A 90 -15.02 0.53 7.79
C ASP A 90 -15.09 1.82 8.63
N ARG A 91 -13.95 2.42 8.99
CA ARG A 91 -13.88 3.76 9.58
C ARG A 91 -14.13 4.88 8.56
N PHE A 92 -13.91 4.62 7.27
CA PHE A 92 -14.23 5.57 6.21
C PHE A 92 -15.73 5.64 5.97
N SER A 93 -16.18 6.76 5.41
CA SER A 93 -17.57 6.94 5.02
C SER A 93 -18.05 5.87 4.02
N PRO A 94 -19.32 5.42 4.11
CA PRO A 94 -19.89 4.49 3.12
C PRO A 94 -19.73 5.02 1.70
N GLU A 95 -19.95 6.33 1.49
CA GLU A 95 -19.83 6.95 0.17
C GLU A 95 -18.41 6.86 -0.40
N LEU A 96 -17.38 6.99 0.45
CA LEU A 96 -16.00 6.85 -0.01
C LEU A 96 -15.64 5.39 -0.24
N ARG A 97 -16.07 4.47 0.63
CA ARG A 97 -15.82 3.03 0.47
C ARG A 97 -16.40 2.51 -0.84
N ASP A 98 -17.66 2.83 -1.13
CA ASP A 98 -18.34 2.41 -2.36
C ASP A 98 -17.62 2.94 -3.61
N ARG A 99 -17.12 4.18 -3.56
CA ARG A 99 -16.34 4.77 -4.66
C ARG A 99 -14.98 4.08 -4.85
N ILE A 100 -14.32 3.69 -3.78
CA ILE A 100 -13.03 2.98 -3.84
C ILE A 100 -13.23 1.57 -4.37
N ASP A 101 -14.17 0.80 -3.79
CA ASP A 101 -14.44 -0.57 -4.22
C ASP A 101 -14.99 -0.62 -5.66
N GLY A 102 -15.82 0.36 -6.03
CA GLY A 102 -16.28 0.53 -7.41
C GLY A 102 -15.15 0.85 -8.40
N ALA A 103 -14.16 1.65 -7.99
CA ALA A 103 -12.99 1.94 -8.83
C ALA A 103 -12.03 0.74 -8.98
N LEU A 104 -11.99 -0.17 -8.01
CA LEU A 104 -11.16 -1.38 -8.04
C LEU A 104 -11.84 -2.57 -8.74
N SER A 105 -13.15 -2.48 -8.99
CA SER A 105 -13.92 -3.51 -9.69
C SER A 105 -13.98 -3.32 -11.22
N LEU A 106 -13.30 -2.29 -11.74
CA LEU A 106 -13.19 -1.92 -13.15
C LEU A 106 -11.83 -2.36 -13.73
#